data_AF-X1TI99-F1
#
_entry.id   AF-X1TI99-F1
#
_cell.length_a   1.000
_cell.length_b   1.000
_cell.length_c   1.000
_cell.angle_alpha   90.00
_cell.angle_beta   90.00
_cell.angle_gamma   90.00
#
_symmetry.space_group_name_H-M   'P 1'
#
loop_
_entity.id
_entity.type
_entity.pdbx_description
1 polymer ?
#
loop_
_entity_poly.entity_id
_entity_poly.type
_entity_poly.pdbx_seq_one_letter_code
_entity_poly.pdbx_strand_id
1 'polypeptide(L)'
;MKLFREDAAYIGGEEASPEMKVSGVEFYDTVRDFSGLKGIYGAAQKKKLDFYNWGMSFCQAVAWILRGLDRLVNYVWEGLASLVVLMGRGGSRLHNGILHTYLAWCLLGFMALLMIFLFLIDTHAERYN
;
A
#
# COMPACT_ATOMS: atom_id res chain seq x y z
N MET A 1 46.34 -32.15 32.75
CA MET A 1 45.98 -33.43 32.11
C MET A 1 45.53 -33.12 30.68
N LYS A 2 46.34 -33.44 29.66
CA LYS A 2 45.94 -33.29 28.24
C LYS A 2 45.11 -34.51 27.86
N LEU A 3 43.88 -34.31 27.39
CA LEU A 3 42.86 -35.36 27.21
C LEU A 3 42.94 -36.07 25.84
N PHE A 4 43.88 -35.69 24.97
CA PHE A 4 43.99 -36.20 23.61
C PHE A 4 45.39 -36.72 23.31
N ARG A 5 45.46 -37.88 22.64
CA ARG A 5 46.70 -38.44 22.09
C ARG A 5 46.89 -37.83 20.70
N GLU A 6 47.88 -36.98 20.56
CA GLU A 6 48.33 -36.48 19.26
C GLU A 6 49.32 -37.50 18.68
N ASP A 7 49.14 -37.82 17.41
CA ASP A 7 50.01 -38.73 16.65
C ASP A 7 50.58 -37.96 15.45
N ALA A 8 51.78 -38.33 15.00
CA ALA A 8 52.38 -37.66 13.85
C ALA A 8 51.58 -37.98 12.58
N ALA A 9 51.26 -36.96 11.80
CA ALA A 9 50.67 -37.18 10.48
C ALA A 9 51.76 -37.68 9.54
N TYR A 10 51.52 -38.76 8.80
CA TYR A 10 52.45 -39.28 7.81
C TYR A 10 51.87 -39.11 6.41
N ILE A 11 52.69 -38.67 5.45
CA ILE A 11 52.33 -38.58 4.03
C ILE A 11 53.39 -39.36 3.25
N GLY A 12 52.99 -40.38 2.48
CA GLY A 12 53.92 -41.18 1.70
C GLY A 12 54.92 -42.03 2.51
N GLY A 13 54.72 -42.19 3.83
CA GLY A 13 55.59 -42.96 4.71
C GLY A 13 56.62 -42.15 5.51
N GLU A 14 56.66 -40.82 5.30
CA GLU A 14 57.50 -39.89 6.06
C GLU A 14 56.65 -39.04 7.02
N GLU A 15 57.23 -38.58 8.13
CA GLU A 15 56.57 -37.60 9.00
C GLU A 15 56.26 -36.34 8.19
N ALA A 16 54.99 -35.93 8.20
CA ALA A 16 54.52 -34.83 7.39
C ALA A 16 55.17 -33.50 7.82
N SER A 17 56.02 -32.96 6.95
CA SER A 17 56.56 -31.62 7.15
C SER A 17 55.47 -30.56 6.91
N PRO A 18 55.60 -29.36 7.50
CA PRO A 18 54.70 -28.24 7.22
C PRO A 18 54.60 -27.87 5.74
N GLU A 19 55.66 -28.10 4.95
CA GLU A 19 55.68 -27.81 3.51
C GLU A 19 54.90 -28.86 2.68
N MET A 20 54.74 -30.09 3.20
CA MET A 20 53.96 -31.15 2.54
C MET A 20 52.44 -30.93 2.67
N LYS A 21 52.02 -29.96 3.47
CA LYS A 21 50.62 -29.63 3.70
C LYS A 21 50.08 -28.80 2.54
N VAL A 22 49.64 -29.47 1.47
CA VAL A 22 48.92 -28.81 0.37
C VAL A 22 47.56 -28.32 0.87
N SER A 23 47.40 -27.01 0.92
CA SER A 23 46.12 -26.38 1.20
C SER A 23 45.21 -26.60 -0.01
N GLY A 24 44.21 -27.48 0.12
CA GLY A 24 43.17 -27.65 -0.90
C GLY A 24 42.41 -26.35 -1.23
N VAL A 25 42.57 -25.31 -0.42
CA VAL A 25 41.92 -24.00 -0.58
C VAL A 25 42.62 -23.14 -1.65
N GLU A 26 43.95 -23.25 -1.81
CA GLU A 26 44.71 -22.46 -2.80
C GLU A 26 44.33 -22.75 -4.26
N PHE A 27 43.92 -24.00 -4.52
CA PHE A 27 43.38 -24.38 -5.83
C PHE A 27 42.15 -23.55 -6.22
N TYR A 28 41.25 -23.28 -5.27
CA TYR A 28 40.04 -22.49 -5.52
C TYR A 28 40.33 -21.00 -5.72
N ASP A 29 41.37 -20.48 -5.07
CA ASP A 29 41.79 -19.09 -5.24
C ASP A 29 42.29 -18.84 -6.68
N THR A 30 43.01 -19.81 -7.26
CA THR A 30 43.46 -19.75 -8.66
C THR A 30 42.29 -19.65 -9.64
N VAL A 31 41.22 -20.43 -9.41
CA VAL A 31 40.01 -20.41 -10.24
C VAL A 31 39.26 -19.08 -10.09
N ARG A 32 39.20 -18.54 -8.86
CA ARG A 32 38.58 -17.24 -8.57
C ARG A 32 39.33 -16.07 -9.21
N ASP A 33 40.66 -16.12 -9.25
CA ASP A 33 41.52 -15.03 -9.74
C ASP A 33 41.78 -15.06 -11.25
N PHE A 34 41.27 -16.06 -11.97
CA PHE A 34 41.38 -16.14 -13.42
C PHE A 34 40.76 -14.90 -14.09
N SER A 35 41.44 -14.33 -15.09
CA SER A 35 41.12 -13.02 -15.68
C SER A 35 39.69 -12.89 -16.21
N GLY A 36 39.07 -13.99 -16.65
CA GLY A 36 37.67 -14.02 -17.08
C GLY A 36 36.64 -14.20 -15.94
N LEU A 37 37.01 -14.82 -14.81
CA LEU A 37 36.09 -15.19 -13.73
C LEU A 37 36.12 -14.23 -12.53
N LYS A 38 37.23 -13.50 -12.35
CA LYS A 38 37.43 -12.56 -11.24
C LYS A 38 36.35 -11.48 -11.14
N GLY A 39 35.88 -10.99 -12.29
CA GLY A 39 34.81 -9.99 -12.35
C GLY A 39 33.45 -10.54 -11.89
N ILE A 40 33.11 -11.76 -12.34
CA ILE A 40 31.84 -12.43 -11.98
C ILE A 40 31.85 -12.82 -10.50
N TYR A 41 32.95 -13.41 -10.02
CA TYR A 41 33.14 -13.70 -8.60
C TYR A 41 33.10 -12.43 -7.77
N GLY A 42 33.78 -11.36 -8.18
CA GLY A 42 33.75 -10.08 -7.48
C GLY A 42 32.37 -9.43 -7.45
N ALA A 43 31.59 -9.53 -8.53
CA ALA A 43 30.21 -9.03 -8.59
C ALA A 43 29.27 -9.86 -7.70
N ALA A 44 29.44 -11.18 -7.68
CA ALA A 44 28.72 -12.09 -6.79
C ALA A 44 29.08 -11.83 -5.31
N GLN A 45 30.36 -11.63 -5.00
CA GLN A 45 30.86 -11.34 -3.65
C GLN A 45 30.36 -9.98 -3.14
N LYS A 46 30.21 -9.00 -4.06
CA LYS A 46 29.61 -7.69 -3.79
C LYS A 46 28.07 -7.74 -3.71
N LYS A 47 27.44 -8.92 -3.73
CA LYS A 47 25.98 -9.12 -3.74
C LYS A 47 25.24 -8.28 -4.78
N LYS A 48 25.91 -7.91 -5.88
CA LYS A 48 25.30 -7.08 -6.93
C LYS A 48 24.22 -7.81 -7.73
N LEU A 49 24.18 -9.14 -7.62
CA LEU A 49 23.18 -10.01 -8.25
C LEU A 49 22.09 -10.46 -7.25
N ASP A 50 21.87 -9.69 -6.18
CA ASP A 50 20.81 -9.99 -5.21
C ASP A 50 19.44 -9.57 -5.75
N PHE A 51 18.94 -10.36 -6.70
CA PHE A 51 17.62 -10.19 -7.32
C PHE A 51 16.49 -10.16 -6.30
N TYR A 52 16.68 -10.81 -5.14
CA TYR A 52 15.71 -10.83 -4.06
C TYR A 52 15.51 -9.43 -3.47
N ASN A 53 16.60 -8.73 -3.12
CA ASN A 53 16.50 -7.37 -2.59
C ASN A 53 15.91 -6.37 -3.58
N TRP A 54 16.24 -6.54 -4.87
CA TRP A 54 15.67 -5.71 -5.93
C TRP A 54 14.16 -5.95 -6.09
N GLY A 55 13.74 -7.22 -6.13
CA GLY A 55 12.34 -7.61 -6.17
C GLY A 55 11.57 -7.14 -4.94
N MET A 56 12.17 -7.25 -3.75
CA MET A 56 11.55 -6.79 -2.51
C MET A 56 11.33 -5.27 -2.52
N SER A 57 12.31 -4.50 -3.01
CA SER A 57 12.20 -3.04 -3.14
C SER A 57 11.10 -2.65 -4.12
N PHE A 58 10.96 -3.38 -5.23
CA PHE A 58 9.87 -3.20 -6.19
C PHE A 58 8.50 -3.49 -5.55
N CYS A 59 8.34 -4.63 -4.89
CA CYS A 59 7.10 -4.99 -4.19
C CYS A 59 6.73 -3.95 -3.12
N GLN A 60 7.72 -3.44 -2.39
CA GLN A 60 7.51 -2.36 -1.42
C GLN A 60 7.00 -1.09 -2.10
N ALA A 61 7.61 -0.66 -3.21
CA ALA A 61 7.16 0.51 -3.96
C ALA A 61 5.70 0.37 -4.43
N VAL A 62 5.35 -0.79 -4.98
CA VAL A 62 3.96 -1.10 -5.39
C VAL A 62 3.01 -1.05 -4.19
N ALA A 63 3.40 -1.62 -3.05
CA ALA A 63 2.59 -1.60 -1.83
C ALA A 63 2.34 -0.18 -1.32
N TRP A 64 3.36 0.70 -1.37
CA TRP A 64 3.21 2.10 -1.00
C TRP A 64 2.22 2.84 -1.91
N ILE A 65 2.26 2.59 -3.22
CA ILE A 65 1.34 3.18 -4.19
C ILE A 65 -0.09 2.71 -3.92
N LEU A 66 -0.30 1.40 -3.80
CA LEU A 66 -1.62 0.82 -3.52
C LEU A 66 -2.20 1.35 -2.21
N ARG A 67 -1.37 1.47 -1.17
CA ARG A 67 -1.79 2.05 0.11
C ARG A 67 -2.16 3.52 -0.01
N GLY A 68 -1.47 4.27 -0.89
CA GLY A 68 -1.83 5.65 -1.20
C GLY A 68 -3.21 5.73 -1.85
N LEU A 69 -3.49 4.87 -2.82
CA LEU A 69 -4.78 4.80 -3.50
C LEU A 69 -5.91 4.42 -2.54
N ASP A 70 -5.71 3.40 -1.71
CA ASP A 70 -6.69 2.98 -0.70
C ASP A 70 -7.04 4.14 0.26
N ARG A 71 -6.03 4.89 0.72
CA ARG A 71 -6.24 6.08 1.54
C ARG A 71 -7.03 7.18 0.82
N LEU A 72 -6.75 7.42 -0.46
CA LEU A 72 -7.52 8.39 -1.24
C LEU A 72 -9.00 7.99 -1.32
N VAL A 73 -9.28 6.72 -1.59
CA VAL A 73 -10.65 6.20 -1.62
C VAL A 73 -11.31 6.38 -0.24
N ASN A 74 -10.60 6.06 0.84
CA ASN A 74 -11.11 6.26 2.20
C ASN A 74 -11.44 7.72 2.49
N TYR A 75 -10.57 8.66 2.11
CA TYR A 75 -10.85 10.10 2.32
C TYR A 75 -12.06 10.58 1.50
N VAL A 76 -12.20 10.12 0.25
CA VAL A 76 -13.38 10.44 -0.57
C VAL A 76 -14.64 9.90 0.09
N TRP A 77 -14.62 8.63 0.51
CA TRP A 77 -15.75 7.99 1.16
C TRP A 77 -16.15 8.66 2.47
N GLU A 78 -15.17 8.93 3.35
CA GLU A 78 -15.39 9.63 4.62
C GLU A 78 -15.92 11.05 4.41
N GLY A 79 -15.43 11.76 3.39
CA GLY A 79 -15.93 13.07 3.00
C GLY A 79 -17.40 13.03 2.57
N LEU A 80 -17.76 12.10 1.68
CA LEU A 80 -19.14 11.91 1.23
C LEU A 80 -20.05 11.50 2.41
N ALA A 81 -19.63 10.55 3.23
CA ALA A 81 -20.37 10.12 4.40
C ALA A 81 -20.61 11.29 5.37
N SER A 82 -19.58 12.11 5.60
CA SER A 82 -19.67 13.30 6.45
C SER A 82 -20.66 14.33 5.92
N LEU A 83 -20.70 14.56 4.60
CA LEU A 83 -21.70 15.42 3.96
C LEU A 83 -23.12 14.90 4.19
N VAL A 84 -23.35 13.60 3.95
CA VAL A 84 -24.66 12.98 4.17
C VAL A 84 -25.11 13.12 5.63
N VAL A 85 -24.21 12.84 6.57
CA VAL A 85 -24.51 12.97 8.01
C VAL A 85 -24.78 14.43 8.38
N LEU A 86 -24.03 15.38 7.82
CA LEU A 86 -24.25 16.80 8.06
C LEU A 86 -25.62 17.26 7.54
N MET A 87 -26.01 16.82 6.33
CA MET A 87 -27.34 17.09 5.78
C MET A 87 -28.45 16.45 6.63
N GLY A 88 -28.28 15.20 7.06
CA GLY A 88 -29.23 14.51 7.93
C GLY A 88 -29.39 15.19 9.29
N ARG A 89 -28.28 15.62 9.91
CA ARG A 89 -28.30 16.42 11.15
C ARG A 89 -28.90 17.81 10.94
N GLY A 90 -28.71 18.42 9.77
CA GLY A 90 -29.36 19.68 9.39
C GLY A 90 -30.87 19.53 9.30
N GLY A 91 -31.34 18.55 8.52
CA GLY A 91 -32.76 18.22 8.39
C GLY A 91 -33.40 17.83 9.72
N SER A 92 -32.69 17.07 10.56
CA SER A 92 -33.16 16.71 11.89
C SER A 92 -33.41 17.92 12.79
N ARG A 93 -32.63 19.01 12.67
CA ARG A 93 -32.87 20.25 13.42
C ARG A 93 -34.08 21.05 12.93
N LEU A 94 -34.48 20.87 11.67
CA LEU A 94 -35.71 21.49 11.15
C LEU A 94 -36.96 20.79 11.70
N HIS A 95 -36.82 19.56 12.17
CA HIS A 95 -37.89 18.77 12.78
C HIS A 95 -37.94 18.99 14.30
N ASN A 96 -38.48 20.13 14.74
CA ASN A 96 -38.53 20.51 16.16
C ASN A 96 -39.63 19.81 16.99
N GLY A 97 -40.35 18.83 16.43
CA GLY A 97 -41.42 18.08 17.14
C GLY A 97 -42.65 18.91 17.55
N ILE A 98 -42.63 20.21 17.27
CA ILE A 98 -43.71 21.15 17.58
C ILE A 98 -44.74 21.10 16.46
N LEU A 99 -45.96 20.64 16.79
CA LEU A 99 -47.08 20.48 15.85
C LEU A 99 -47.33 21.73 15.00
N HIS A 100 -47.26 22.91 15.61
CA HIS A 100 -47.49 24.18 14.92
C HIS A 100 -46.51 24.44 13.78
N THR A 101 -45.27 23.93 13.87
CA THR A 101 -44.26 24.09 12.82
C THR A 101 -44.70 23.33 11.56
N TYR A 102 -45.17 22.08 11.71
CA TYR A 102 -45.68 21.30 10.57
C TYR A 102 -46.96 21.90 9.99
N LEU A 103 -47.87 22.38 10.85
CA LEU A 103 -49.09 23.03 10.40
C LEU A 103 -48.78 24.27 9.54
N ALA A 104 -47.80 25.08 9.95
CA ALA A 104 -47.35 26.24 9.17
C ALA A 104 -46.78 25.82 7.80
N TRP A 105 -45.94 24.77 7.74
CA TRP A 105 -45.43 24.25 6.47
C TRP A 105 -46.53 23.70 5.56
N CYS A 106 -47.53 23.01 6.12
CA CYS A 106 -48.69 22.52 5.36
C CYS A 106 -49.53 23.66 4.77
N LEU A 107 -49.79 24.71 5.56
CA LEU A 107 -50.55 25.88 5.11
C LEU A 107 -49.78 26.68 4.05
N LEU A 108 -48.47 26.88 4.23
CA LEU A 108 -47.61 27.53 3.23
C LEU A 108 -47.57 26.75 1.92
N GLY A 109 -47.39 25.42 1.99
CA GLY A 109 -47.40 24.55 0.82
C GLY A 109 -48.74 24.60 0.08
N PHE A 110 -49.85 24.56 0.83
CA PHE A 110 -51.19 24.70 0.27
C PHE A 110 -51.40 26.07 -0.41
N MET A 111 -50.94 27.15 0.21
CA MET A 111 -51.05 28.50 -0.34
C MET A 111 -50.23 28.66 -1.63
N ALA A 112 -49.02 28.10 -1.67
CA ALA A 112 -48.18 28.08 -2.87
C ALA A 112 -48.84 27.27 -4.00
N LEU A 113 -49.41 26.10 -3.70
CA LEU A 113 -50.14 25.29 -4.69
C LEU A 113 -51.35 26.05 -5.26
N LEU A 114 -52.12 26.73 -4.41
CA LEU A 114 -53.24 27.57 -4.87
C LEU A 114 -52.76 28.72 -5.76
N MET A 115 -51.65 29.37 -5.41
CA MET A 115 -51.08 30.44 -6.24
C MET A 115 -50.67 29.94 -7.62
N ILE A 116 -50.01 28.78 -7.67
CA ILE A 116 -49.62 28.13 -8.93
C ILE A 116 -50.86 27.76 -9.75
N PHE A 117 -51.89 27.21 -9.10
CA PHE A 117 -53.13 26.81 -9.76
C PHE A 117 -53.89 28.02 -10.34
N LEU A 118 -53.99 29.12 -9.59
CA LEU A 118 -54.61 30.36 -10.08
C LEU A 118 -53.84 30.97 -11.24
N PHE A 119 -52.51 31.01 -11.13
CA PHE A 119 -51.65 31.46 -12.23
C PHE A 119 -51.81 30.58 -13.48
N LEU A 120 -51.90 29.26 -13.30
CA LEU A 120 -52.14 28.33 -14.40
C LEU A 120 -53.51 28.57 -15.05
N ILE A 121 -54.56 28.77 -14.27
CA ILE A 121 -55.90 29.09 -14.79
C ILE A 121 -55.88 30.38 -15.62
N ASP A 122 -55.26 31.44 -15.11
CA ASP A 122 -55.17 32.73 -15.77
C ASP A 122 -54.47 32.61 -17.13
N THR A 123 -53.30 31.95 -17.17
CA THR A 123 -52.58 31.69 -18.42
C THR A 123 -53.33 30.78 -19.41
N HIS A 124 -54.22 29.91 -18.94
CA HIS A 124 -55.12 29.15 -19.82
C HIS A 124 -56.28 30.01 -20.31
N ALA A 125 -56.87 30.86 -19.47
CA ALA A 125 -57.96 31.75 -19.84
C ALA A 125 -57.54 32.78 -20.90
N GLU A 126 -56.32 33.32 -20.81
CA GLU A 126 -55.75 34.20 -21.85
C GLU A 126 -55.48 33.47 -23.17
N ARG A 127 -55.30 32.15 -23.17
CA ARG A 127 -55.08 31.35 -24.39
C ARG A 127 -56.35 30.97 -25.15
N TYR A 128 -57.53 31.13 -24.54
CA TYR A 128 -58.82 30.75 -25.15
C TYR A 128 -59.75 31.96 -25.44
N ASN A 129 -59.32 33.19 -25.13
CA ASN A 129 -59.92 34.45 -25.61
C ASN A 129 -59.11 35.02 -26.79
#